data_AF-A0AAU0M8F2-F1
#
_entry.id   AF-A0AAU0M8F2-F1
#
_cell.length_a   1.000
_cell.length_b   1.000
_cell.length_c   1.000
_cell.angle_alpha   90.00
_cell.angle_beta   90.00
_cell.angle_gamma   90.00
#
_symmetry.space_group_name_H-M   'P 1'
#
loop_
_entity.id
_entity.type
_entity.pdbx_description
1 polymer ?
#
loop_
_entity_poly.entity_id
_entity_poly.type
_entity_poly.pdbx_seq_one_letter_code
_entity_poly.pdbx_strand_id
1 'polypeptide(L)'
;MTARPIAAIAATVALIAPITSAAVAEAAPTTTTMYVTGYSWWDNTPPGSSDISDPVIHTNAGGTGSYDDPVTLAVGHSITNGRDVLDYPAGTRFYIPALRRYAIVEDTCGDGATPQNGPCHTGYQGHPWIDIYIGGQNVSRSVANNCASRITDLHTVIRDPDAGYVVVPGSLAAGCTVYSETPVRTAATSPTATATATPTASATPTASPTPTRTASATPRPSATATPTPSVRTVGTVSVDHLTSAQRSDRNTASTSISAYGSEVFTVQQALQELGLLRQDKVNGHYGPETVSAVKAFQRQLDDRRTGTLTRRELSRLFRSADLSVRVTD
;
A
#
# COMPACT_ATOMS: atom_id res chain seq x y z
N MET A 1 -32.53 77.63 -16.89
CA MET A 1 -33.25 76.45 -16.37
C MET A 1 -32.99 75.30 -17.33
N THR A 2 -32.01 74.44 -17.02
CA THR A 2 -31.68 73.25 -17.82
C THR A 2 -31.73 72.04 -16.89
N ALA A 3 -32.85 71.33 -16.93
CA ALA A 3 -33.07 70.11 -16.15
C ALA A 3 -32.33 68.95 -16.82
N ARG A 4 -31.44 68.30 -16.06
CA ARG A 4 -30.79 67.03 -16.44
C ARG A 4 -31.75 65.86 -16.24
N PRO A 5 -31.86 64.89 -17.16
CA PRO A 5 -32.67 63.71 -16.93
C PRO A 5 -31.95 62.73 -16.01
N ILE A 6 -32.70 62.15 -15.07
CA ILE A 6 -32.26 61.09 -14.17
C ILE A 6 -32.30 59.77 -14.95
N ALA A 7 -31.14 59.09 -15.05
CA ALA A 7 -31.04 57.76 -15.65
C ALA A 7 -31.59 56.70 -14.68
N ALA A 8 -32.57 55.91 -15.15
CA ALA A 8 -33.09 54.77 -14.42
C ALA A 8 -32.09 53.59 -14.51
N ILE A 9 -31.62 53.12 -13.36
CA ILE A 9 -30.79 51.91 -13.24
C ILE A 9 -31.75 50.72 -13.23
N ALA A 10 -31.74 49.93 -14.30
CA ALA A 10 -32.45 48.65 -14.36
C ALA A 10 -31.65 47.61 -13.54
N ALA A 11 -32.23 47.15 -12.42
CA ALA A 11 -31.68 46.05 -11.65
C ALA A 11 -31.99 44.72 -12.37
N THR A 12 -30.96 44.10 -12.95
CA THR A 12 -31.04 42.74 -13.48
C THR A 12 -31.01 41.74 -12.32
N VAL A 13 -32.16 41.11 -12.05
CA VAL A 13 -32.25 39.96 -11.15
C VAL A 13 -31.68 38.75 -11.89
N ALA A 14 -30.49 38.30 -11.50
CA ALA A 14 -29.91 37.05 -11.99
C ALA A 14 -30.68 35.86 -11.38
N LEU A 15 -31.36 35.08 -12.22
CA LEU A 15 -31.90 33.79 -11.82
C LEU A 15 -30.74 32.85 -11.46
N ILE A 16 -30.62 32.49 -10.18
CA ILE A 16 -29.75 31.41 -9.74
C ILE A 16 -30.51 30.11 -10.02
N ALA A 17 -30.10 29.39 -11.08
CA ALA A 17 -30.59 28.05 -11.34
C ALA A 17 -30.07 27.07 -10.26
N PRO A 18 -30.90 26.16 -9.73
CA PRO A 18 -30.42 25.15 -8.80
C PRO A 18 -29.45 24.22 -9.51
N ILE A 19 -28.24 24.07 -8.95
CA ILE A 19 -27.26 23.07 -9.39
C ILE A 19 -27.81 21.72 -8.95
N THR A 20 -28.49 21.02 -9.87
CA THR A 20 -28.81 19.61 -9.68
C THR A 20 -27.50 18.83 -9.68
N SER A 21 -27.11 18.30 -8.52
CA SER A 21 -26.00 17.36 -8.41
C SER A 21 -26.37 16.13 -9.23
N ALA A 22 -25.71 15.95 -10.38
CA ALA A 22 -25.86 14.73 -11.15
C ALA A 22 -25.27 13.59 -10.31
N ALA A 23 -26.13 12.67 -9.85
CA ALA A 23 -25.66 11.40 -9.31
C ALA A 23 -24.78 10.74 -10.36
N VAL A 24 -23.51 10.49 -10.03
CA VAL A 24 -22.62 9.72 -10.89
C VAL A 24 -23.23 8.32 -10.97
N ALA A 25 -23.72 7.93 -12.15
CA ALA A 25 -24.21 6.59 -12.37
C ALA A 25 -23.05 5.61 -12.12
N GLU A 26 -23.22 4.71 -11.15
CA GLU A 26 -22.27 3.63 -10.89
C GLU A 26 -22.15 2.77 -12.15
N ALA A 27 -20.93 2.51 -12.60
CA ALA A 27 -20.69 1.74 -13.82
C ALA A 27 -21.29 0.34 -13.67
N ALA A 28 -22.04 -0.13 -14.66
CA ALA A 28 -22.68 -1.44 -14.60
C ALA A 28 -21.62 -2.56 -14.55
N PRO A 29 -21.85 -3.62 -13.75
CA PRO A 29 -20.91 -4.72 -13.63
C PRO A 29 -20.67 -5.38 -14.98
N THR A 30 -19.41 -5.55 -15.35
CA THR A 30 -19.00 -6.11 -16.65
C THR A 30 -18.25 -7.41 -16.44
N THR A 31 -18.72 -8.49 -17.05
CA THR A 31 -18.05 -9.79 -16.99
C THR A 31 -17.09 -9.95 -18.17
N THR A 32 -15.87 -10.37 -17.89
CA THR A 32 -14.83 -10.63 -18.92
C THR A 32 -13.93 -11.79 -18.49
N THR A 33 -13.20 -12.36 -19.45
CA THR A 33 -12.16 -13.35 -19.17
C THR A 33 -10.83 -12.64 -19.00
N MET A 34 -10.14 -12.88 -17.88
CA MET A 34 -8.83 -12.30 -17.58
C MET A 34 -7.86 -13.42 -17.19
N TYR A 35 -6.60 -13.25 -17.53
CA TYR A 35 -5.53 -14.07 -16.98
C TYR A 35 -5.22 -13.59 -15.58
N VAL A 36 -5.50 -14.43 -14.59
CA VAL A 36 -5.28 -14.11 -13.18
C VAL A 36 -4.06 -14.88 -12.71
N THR A 37 -3.07 -14.17 -12.17
CA THR A 37 -1.94 -14.78 -11.45
C THR A 37 -2.02 -14.41 -9.98
N GLY A 38 -1.13 -14.98 -9.16
CA GLY A 38 -0.99 -14.58 -7.77
C GLY A 38 0.44 -14.16 -7.44
N TYR A 39 0.58 -13.05 -6.71
CA TYR A 39 1.82 -12.65 -6.04
C TYR A 39 1.64 -12.70 -4.53
N SER A 40 2.72 -12.92 -3.81
CA SER A 40 2.74 -13.19 -2.38
C SER A 40 3.69 -12.26 -1.65
N TRP A 41 3.68 -12.32 -0.32
CA TRP A 41 4.67 -11.62 0.50
C TRP A 41 6.13 -11.93 0.07
N TRP A 42 6.40 -13.13 -0.44
CA TRP A 42 7.74 -13.58 -0.78
C TRP A 42 8.31 -13.01 -2.09
N ASP A 43 7.44 -12.64 -3.03
CA ASP A 43 7.78 -12.21 -4.38
C ASP A 43 7.12 -10.88 -4.77
N ASN A 44 6.44 -10.23 -3.82
CA ASN A 44 6.10 -8.82 -3.90
C ASN A 44 7.35 -7.98 -4.20
N THR A 45 7.19 -6.74 -4.67
CA THR A 45 8.31 -5.83 -4.94
C THR A 45 8.27 -4.64 -3.96
N PRO A 46 9.10 -4.62 -2.89
CA PRO A 46 10.22 -5.51 -2.61
C PRO A 46 9.83 -6.87 -2.01
N PRO A 47 10.63 -7.94 -2.23
CA PRO A 47 10.31 -9.27 -1.73
C PRO A 47 10.44 -9.31 -0.21
N GLY A 48 9.59 -10.11 0.43
CA GLY A 48 9.46 -10.11 1.88
C GLY A 48 8.68 -8.90 2.41
N SER A 49 7.74 -8.37 1.63
CA SER A 49 6.92 -7.24 2.03
C SER A 49 5.46 -7.39 1.60
N SER A 50 4.61 -6.57 2.18
CA SER A 50 3.24 -6.30 1.72
C SER A 50 3.12 -4.84 1.31
N ASP A 51 4.16 -4.27 0.70
CA ASP A 51 4.07 -2.90 0.18
C ASP A 51 3.15 -2.87 -1.05
N ILE A 52 2.49 -1.74 -1.27
CA ILE A 52 1.62 -1.49 -2.41
C ILE A 52 1.95 -0.10 -2.99
N SER A 53 1.78 0.07 -4.29
CA SER A 53 2.14 1.32 -4.98
C SER A 53 1.05 2.38 -5.01
N ASP A 54 -0.22 2.00 -4.91
CA ASP A 54 -1.38 2.84 -5.20
C ASP A 54 -2.49 2.67 -4.14
N PRO A 55 -2.21 2.98 -2.86
CA PRO A 55 -3.15 2.75 -1.76
C PRO A 55 -4.48 3.49 -1.95
N VAL A 56 -5.60 2.80 -1.71
CA VAL A 56 -6.95 3.40 -1.72
C VAL A 56 -7.66 3.16 -0.40
N ILE A 57 -7.77 1.90 0.03
CA ILE A 57 -8.35 1.48 1.31
C ILE A 57 -7.28 0.89 2.24
N HIS A 58 -6.27 0.23 1.68
CA HIS A 58 -5.17 -0.35 2.44
C HIS A 58 -3.92 0.52 2.38
N THR A 59 -3.04 0.31 3.37
CA THR A 59 -1.66 0.82 3.35
C THR A 59 -0.64 -0.28 3.04
N ASN A 60 -1.10 -1.55 3.00
CA ASN A 60 -0.31 -2.73 2.70
C ASN A 60 -1.18 -3.77 1.99
N ALA A 61 -0.54 -4.63 1.18
CA ALA A 61 -1.21 -5.71 0.47
C ALA A 61 -1.90 -6.65 1.48
N GLY A 62 -3.19 -6.90 1.28
CA GLY A 62 -4.00 -7.61 2.25
C GLY A 62 -5.45 -7.75 1.83
N GLY A 63 -6.34 -7.67 2.81
CA GLY A 63 -7.78 -7.81 2.64
C GLY A 63 -8.31 -9.21 2.98
N THR A 64 -9.50 -9.26 3.58
CA THR A 64 -10.23 -10.50 3.82
C THR A 64 -10.87 -11.05 2.54
N GLY A 65 -11.07 -10.21 1.53
CA GLY A 65 -11.74 -10.53 0.27
C GLY A 65 -13.24 -10.33 0.27
N SER A 66 -13.78 -9.69 1.30
CA SER A 66 -15.16 -9.23 1.33
C SER A 66 -15.35 -8.01 0.43
N TYR A 67 -16.60 -7.58 0.21
CA TYR A 67 -16.85 -6.37 -0.55
C TYR A 67 -16.26 -5.12 0.15
N ASP A 68 -16.38 -5.03 1.46
CA ASP A 68 -15.90 -3.86 2.20
C ASP A 68 -14.39 -3.88 2.44
N ASP A 69 -13.79 -5.07 2.43
CA ASP A 69 -12.37 -5.32 2.64
C ASP A 69 -11.84 -6.29 1.56
N PRO A 70 -11.81 -5.86 0.28
CA PRO A 70 -11.38 -6.67 -0.87
C PRO A 70 -9.88 -6.96 -0.83
N VAL A 71 -9.44 -8.01 -1.54
CA VAL A 71 -8.02 -8.34 -1.62
C VAL A 71 -7.27 -7.34 -2.50
N THR A 72 -6.08 -6.92 -2.11
CA THR A 72 -5.20 -6.10 -2.96
C THR A 72 -4.92 -6.79 -4.30
N LEU A 73 -5.08 -6.04 -5.39
CA LEU A 73 -4.85 -6.46 -6.76
C LEU A 73 -3.79 -5.56 -7.41
N ALA A 74 -2.83 -6.18 -8.06
CA ALA A 74 -1.86 -5.53 -8.92
C ALA A 74 -2.30 -5.61 -10.39
N VAL A 75 -2.09 -4.52 -11.12
CA VAL A 75 -2.44 -4.43 -12.55
C VAL A 75 -1.25 -3.94 -13.37
N GLY A 76 -1.26 -4.24 -14.67
CA GLY A 76 -0.32 -3.65 -15.60
C GLY A 76 -0.38 -2.12 -15.60
N HIS A 77 0.72 -1.52 -16.04
CA HIS A 77 0.85 -0.07 -16.14
C HIS A 77 1.81 0.33 -17.25
N SER A 78 1.73 1.59 -17.63
CA SER A 78 2.58 2.21 -18.64
C SER A 78 3.17 3.51 -18.12
N ILE A 79 4.39 3.81 -18.55
CA ILE A 79 5.01 5.11 -18.28
C ILE A 79 4.80 6.00 -19.50
N THR A 80 3.83 6.92 -19.42
CA THR A 80 3.50 7.86 -20.49
C THR A 80 3.88 9.28 -20.06
N ASN A 81 4.83 9.90 -20.77
CA ASN A 81 5.33 11.25 -20.44
C ASN A 81 5.84 11.38 -18.99
N GLY A 82 6.54 10.35 -18.50
CA GLY A 82 7.04 10.30 -17.12
C GLY A 82 6.00 9.97 -16.06
N ARG A 83 4.71 9.85 -16.43
CA ARG A 83 3.64 9.46 -15.51
C ARG A 83 3.35 7.98 -15.59
N ASP A 84 3.22 7.37 -14.43
CA ASP A 84 2.73 6.01 -14.26
C ASP A 84 1.20 6.00 -14.48
N VAL A 85 0.73 5.19 -15.42
CA VAL A 85 -0.68 5.07 -15.80
C VAL A 85 -1.08 3.60 -15.73
N LEU A 86 -1.92 3.28 -14.76
CA LEU A 86 -2.46 1.94 -14.55
C LEU A 86 -3.45 1.57 -15.66
N ASP A 87 -3.43 0.31 -16.09
CA ASP A 87 -4.38 -0.22 -17.08
C ASP A 87 -5.82 -0.24 -16.55
N TYR A 88 -5.94 -0.39 -15.23
CA TYR A 88 -7.16 -0.17 -14.48
C TYR A 88 -6.90 0.87 -13.39
N PRO A 89 -7.70 1.93 -13.26
CA PRO A 89 -7.50 2.95 -12.23
C PRO A 89 -7.46 2.35 -10.82
N ALA A 90 -6.64 2.93 -9.94
CA ALA A 90 -6.63 2.59 -8.52
C ALA A 90 -8.06 2.73 -7.94
N GLY A 91 -8.47 1.74 -7.15
CA GLY A 91 -9.81 1.64 -6.59
C GLY A 91 -10.81 0.87 -7.46
N THR A 92 -10.46 0.50 -8.70
CA THR A 92 -11.31 -0.39 -9.51
C THR A 92 -11.50 -1.71 -8.77
N ARG A 93 -12.75 -2.17 -8.67
CA ARG A 93 -13.10 -3.40 -7.97
C ARG A 93 -13.35 -4.53 -8.94
N PHE A 94 -12.98 -5.73 -8.52
CA PHE A 94 -13.20 -6.96 -9.25
C PHE A 94 -13.79 -8.00 -8.31
N TYR A 95 -14.54 -8.94 -8.87
CA TYR A 95 -14.91 -10.18 -8.19
C TYR A 95 -14.49 -11.36 -9.06
N ILE A 96 -13.76 -12.30 -8.44
CA ILE A 96 -13.22 -13.49 -9.10
C ILE A 96 -13.95 -14.71 -8.53
N PRO A 97 -14.96 -15.26 -9.23
CA PRO A 97 -15.79 -16.36 -8.72
C PRO A 97 -14.98 -17.60 -8.34
N ALA A 98 -13.97 -17.94 -9.14
CA ALA A 98 -13.07 -19.06 -8.91
C ALA A 98 -12.27 -18.92 -7.60
N LEU A 99 -12.07 -17.70 -7.10
CA LEU A 99 -11.39 -17.45 -5.83
C LEU A 99 -12.37 -17.11 -4.70
N ARG A 100 -13.63 -16.80 -5.02
CA ARG A 100 -14.64 -16.26 -4.09
C ARG A 100 -14.08 -15.07 -3.31
N ARG A 101 -13.53 -14.11 -4.05
CA ARG A 101 -12.90 -12.90 -3.54
C ARG A 101 -13.36 -11.70 -4.34
N TYR A 102 -13.66 -10.62 -3.63
CA TYR A 102 -13.50 -9.29 -4.18
C TYR A 102 -12.03 -8.89 -4.14
N ALA A 103 -11.61 -8.11 -5.12
CA ALA A 103 -10.28 -7.55 -5.23
C ALA A 103 -10.34 -6.07 -5.62
N ILE A 104 -9.34 -5.29 -5.25
CA ILE A 104 -9.27 -3.85 -5.51
C ILE A 104 -7.89 -3.48 -6.05
N VAL A 105 -7.86 -2.65 -7.09
CA VAL A 105 -6.59 -2.16 -7.64
C VAL A 105 -5.94 -1.20 -6.65
N GLU A 106 -4.82 -1.62 -6.08
CA GLU A 106 -4.01 -0.78 -5.20
C GLU A 106 -2.51 -0.97 -5.42
N ASP A 107 -2.13 -1.76 -6.43
CA ASP A 107 -0.74 -2.09 -6.67
C ASP A 107 -0.44 -2.20 -8.18
N THR A 108 0.84 -2.19 -8.51
CA THR A 108 1.35 -2.32 -9.88
C THR A 108 2.02 -3.67 -10.08
N CYS A 109 1.66 -4.35 -11.17
CA CYS A 109 2.41 -5.48 -11.68
C CYS A 109 3.25 -5.05 -12.88
N GLY A 110 4.54 -5.39 -12.85
CA GLY A 110 5.50 -5.06 -13.89
C GLY A 110 6.56 -4.09 -13.37
N ASP A 111 7.80 -4.58 -13.29
CA ASP A 111 8.93 -3.80 -12.81
C ASP A 111 9.73 -3.16 -13.96
N GLY A 112 10.52 -2.15 -13.62
CA GLY A 112 11.50 -1.55 -14.53
C GLY A 112 11.01 -0.31 -15.28
N ALA A 113 11.75 0.07 -16.32
CA ALA A 113 11.57 1.35 -17.03
C ALA A 113 10.58 1.27 -18.20
N THR A 114 10.18 0.07 -18.60
CA THR A 114 9.25 -0.16 -19.71
C THR A 114 8.17 -1.18 -19.33
N PRO A 115 7.40 -0.92 -18.25
CA PRO A 115 6.33 -1.82 -17.82
C PRO A 115 5.27 -2.06 -18.91
N GLN A 116 5.11 -1.10 -19.83
CA GLN A 116 4.24 -1.21 -21.00
C GLN A 116 4.63 -2.32 -21.99
N ASN A 117 5.85 -2.87 -21.91
CA ASN A 117 6.26 -4.02 -22.73
C ASN A 117 6.18 -5.33 -21.94
N GLY A 118 5.85 -5.26 -20.65
CA GLY A 118 5.78 -6.39 -19.76
C GLY A 118 4.48 -7.18 -19.89
N PRO A 119 4.45 -8.41 -19.36
CA PRO A 119 3.29 -9.30 -19.44
C PRO A 119 2.03 -8.72 -18.78
N CYS A 120 2.17 -8.07 -17.62
CA CYS A 120 1.01 -7.51 -16.92
C CYS A 120 0.30 -6.39 -17.69
N HIS A 121 1.02 -5.65 -18.53
CA HIS A 121 0.42 -4.63 -19.42
C HIS A 121 -0.05 -5.21 -20.76
N THR A 122 0.78 -6.04 -21.40
CA THR A 122 0.47 -6.60 -22.72
C THR A 122 -0.57 -7.71 -22.68
N GLY A 123 -0.80 -8.30 -21.51
CA GLY A 123 -1.77 -9.36 -21.29
C GLY A 123 -1.23 -10.76 -21.63
N TYR A 124 -2.13 -11.73 -21.61
CA TYR A 124 -1.84 -13.12 -21.95
C TYR A 124 -2.82 -13.60 -23.02
N GLN A 125 -2.30 -13.98 -24.19
CA GLN A 125 -3.12 -14.48 -25.32
C GLN A 125 -4.28 -13.55 -25.73
N GLY A 126 -4.09 -12.23 -25.59
CA GLY A 126 -5.12 -11.23 -25.89
C GLY A 126 -6.10 -10.95 -24.75
N HIS A 127 -5.93 -11.60 -23.59
CA HIS A 127 -6.69 -11.33 -22.38
C HIS A 127 -5.95 -10.37 -21.44
N PRO A 128 -6.67 -9.47 -20.74
CA PRO A 128 -6.07 -8.67 -19.69
C PRO A 128 -5.41 -9.54 -18.61
N TRP A 129 -4.32 -9.06 -18.04
CA TRP A 129 -3.61 -9.72 -16.94
C TRP A 129 -3.84 -8.94 -15.64
N ILE A 130 -4.32 -9.64 -14.61
CA ILE A 130 -4.38 -9.11 -13.24
C ILE A 130 -3.64 -10.05 -12.29
N ASP A 131 -3.01 -9.51 -11.26
CA ASP A 131 -2.17 -10.27 -10.35
C ASP A 131 -2.63 -10.05 -8.90
N ILE A 132 -3.21 -11.07 -8.27
CA ILE A 132 -3.88 -10.93 -6.97
C ILE A 132 -2.96 -11.26 -5.81
N TYR A 133 -3.02 -10.47 -4.74
CA TYR A 133 -2.25 -10.76 -3.54
C TYR A 133 -2.77 -12.02 -2.83
N ILE A 134 -1.95 -13.05 -2.68
CA ILE A 134 -2.36 -14.30 -2.04
C ILE A 134 -2.04 -14.36 -0.54
N GLY A 135 -1.34 -13.37 0.01
CA GLY A 135 -0.75 -13.42 1.36
C GLY A 135 0.64 -14.07 1.32
N GLY A 136 0.98 -14.89 2.30
CA GLY A 136 2.25 -15.63 2.30
C GLY A 136 3.10 -15.49 3.56
N GLN A 137 2.82 -14.50 4.43
CA GLN A 137 3.59 -14.22 5.65
C GLN A 137 3.64 -15.41 6.61
N ASN A 138 2.55 -16.17 6.66
CA ASN A 138 2.34 -17.27 7.62
C ASN A 138 2.53 -18.66 6.99
N VAL A 139 3.02 -18.73 5.75
CA VAL A 139 3.32 -19.99 5.06
C VAL A 139 4.71 -19.92 4.44
N SER A 140 5.29 -21.07 4.09
CA SER A 140 6.59 -21.08 3.41
C SER A 140 6.48 -20.51 2.00
N ARG A 141 7.60 -19.99 1.46
CA ARG A 141 7.68 -19.53 0.06
C ARG A 141 7.21 -20.60 -0.92
N SER A 142 7.53 -21.87 -0.68
CA SER A 142 7.08 -22.96 -1.54
C SER A 142 5.56 -23.14 -1.51
N VAL A 143 4.91 -23.01 -0.34
CA VAL A 143 3.44 -23.09 -0.25
C VAL A 143 2.79 -21.91 -0.96
N ALA A 144 3.32 -20.69 -0.79
CA ALA A 144 2.84 -19.51 -1.51
C ALA A 144 3.00 -19.68 -3.03
N ASN A 145 4.18 -20.07 -3.52
CA ASN A 145 4.44 -20.28 -4.93
C ASN A 145 3.54 -21.37 -5.54
N ASN A 146 3.36 -22.50 -4.84
CA ASN A 146 2.45 -23.55 -5.28
C ASN A 146 1.01 -23.03 -5.39
N CYS A 147 0.62 -22.12 -4.49
CA CYS A 147 -0.70 -21.52 -4.57
C CYS A 147 -0.83 -20.55 -5.74
N ALA A 148 0.14 -19.65 -5.92
CA ALA A 148 0.21 -18.75 -7.07
C ALA A 148 0.10 -19.53 -8.39
N SER A 149 0.88 -20.61 -8.55
CA SER A 149 0.80 -21.47 -9.74
C SER A 149 -0.55 -22.15 -9.90
N ARG A 150 -1.20 -22.57 -8.80
CA ARG A 150 -2.48 -23.27 -8.83
C ARG A 150 -3.65 -22.38 -9.26
N ILE A 151 -3.63 -21.11 -8.88
CA ILE A 151 -4.67 -20.14 -9.27
C ILE A 151 -4.39 -19.47 -10.61
N THR A 152 -3.23 -19.76 -11.23
CA THR A 152 -2.83 -19.11 -12.48
C THR A 152 -3.55 -19.74 -13.67
N ASP A 153 -4.59 -19.07 -14.16
CA ASP A 153 -5.33 -19.48 -15.36
C ASP A 153 -6.15 -18.31 -15.95
N LEU A 154 -6.83 -18.55 -17.06
CA LEU A 154 -7.90 -17.70 -17.56
C LEU A 154 -9.16 -17.91 -16.73
N HIS A 155 -9.57 -16.89 -15.99
CA HIS A 155 -10.75 -16.91 -15.14
C HIS A 155 -11.84 -15.96 -15.63
N THR A 156 -13.08 -16.29 -15.26
CA THR A 156 -14.19 -15.33 -15.32
C THR A 156 -13.96 -14.27 -14.25
N VAL A 157 -14.02 -13.00 -14.62
CA VAL A 157 -13.86 -11.88 -13.70
C VAL A 157 -14.97 -10.86 -13.93
N ILE A 158 -15.59 -10.40 -12.85
CA ILE A 158 -16.60 -9.35 -12.87
C ILE A 158 -15.94 -8.05 -12.44
N ARG A 159 -15.81 -7.11 -13.35
CA ARG A 159 -15.33 -5.75 -13.08
C ARG A 159 -16.49 -4.87 -12.59
N ASP A 160 -16.18 -3.99 -11.66
CA ASP A 160 -17.13 -3.10 -10.98
C ASP A 160 -18.35 -3.88 -10.45
N PRO A 161 -18.13 -4.97 -9.69
CA PRO A 161 -19.21 -5.80 -9.18
C PRO A 161 -19.98 -5.07 -8.07
N ASP A 162 -21.27 -5.38 -7.93
CA ASP A 162 -22.02 -5.06 -6.72
C ASP A 162 -21.67 -6.02 -5.56
N ALA A 163 -22.12 -5.66 -4.35
CA ALA A 163 -22.04 -6.53 -3.19
C ALA A 163 -22.94 -7.78 -3.34
N GLY A 164 -22.77 -8.76 -2.46
CA GLY A 164 -23.67 -9.93 -2.36
C GLY A 164 -23.24 -11.16 -3.17
N TYR A 165 -22.00 -11.22 -3.63
CA TYR A 165 -21.40 -12.49 -4.06
C TYR A 165 -20.87 -13.28 -2.85
N VAL A 166 -20.85 -14.61 -2.96
CA VAL A 166 -20.33 -15.50 -1.91
C VAL A 166 -18.83 -15.31 -1.74
N VAL A 167 -18.39 -15.07 -0.51
CA VAL A 167 -16.97 -14.88 -0.16
C VAL A 167 -16.51 -15.98 0.80
N VAL A 168 -15.26 -16.40 0.70
CA VAL A 168 -14.63 -17.33 1.66
C VAL A 168 -13.49 -16.61 2.37
N PRO A 169 -13.69 -15.81 3.42
CA PRO A 169 -12.69 -14.83 3.87
C PRO A 169 -11.31 -15.42 4.23
N GLY A 170 -10.27 -14.59 4.14
CA GLY A 170 -8.90 -14.89 4.60
C GLY A 170 -7.88 -15.05 3.47
N SER A 171 -6.61 -15.32 3.85
CA SER A 171 -5.49 -15.46 2.91
C SER A 171 -5.69 -16.62 1.93
N LEU A 172 -5.53 -16.34 0.63
CA LEU A 172 -5.60 -17.34 -0.43
C LEU A 172 -4.49 -18.40 -0.28
N ALA A 173 -3.28 -18.01 0.11
CA ALA A 173 -2.13 -18.92 0.25
C ALA A 173 -2.31 -19.98 1.35
N ALA A 174 -3.16 -19.74 2.35
CA ALA A 174 -3.38 -20.68 3.45
C ALA A 174 -4.29 -21.87 3.06
N GLY A 175 -5.32 -21.62 2.23
CA GLY A 175 -6.29 -22.66 1.81
C GLY A 175 -6.23 -23.04 0.33
N CYS A 176 -5.72 -22.14 -0.50
CA CYS A 176 -5.53 -22.24 -1.95
C CYS A 176 -6.56 -23.08 -2.71
N THR A 177 -7.83 -22.78 -2.47
CA THR A 177 -8.96 -23.49 -3.08
C THR A 177 -9.44 -22.71 -4.29
N VAL A 178 -9.55 -23.40 -5.42
CA VAL A 178 -10.17 -22.88 -6.65
C VAL A 178 -11.58 -23.47 -6.75
N TYR A 179 -12.56 -22.59 -6.91
CA TYR A 179 -13.98 -22.88 -7.02
C TYR A 179 -14.44 -22.84 -8.49
N SER A 180 -15.75 -23.02 -8.70
CA SER A 180 -16.35 -22.83 -10.01
C SER A 180 -16.25 -21.38 -10.49
N GLU A 181 -16.06 -21.20 -11.80
CA GLU A 181 -16.13 -19.91 -12.50
C GLU A 181 -17.51 -19.24 -12.44
N THR A 182 -18.57 -19.98 -12.09
CA THR A 182 -19.92 -19.42 -12.02
C THR A 182 -20.07 -18.57 -10.76
N PRO A 183 -20.41 -17.26 -10.89
CA PRO A 183 -20.68 -16.43 -9.73
C PRO A 183 -21.88 -16.95 -8.94
N VAL A 184 -21.70 -17.09 -7.63
CA VAL A 184 -22.78 -17.46 -6.71
C VAL A 184 -23.09 -16.24 -5.85
N ARG A 185 -24.37 -15.89 -5.74
CA ARG A 185 -24.83 -14.82 -4.86
C ARG A 185 -25.24 -15.36 -3.50
N THR A 186 -24.97 -14.61 -2.44
CA THR A 186 -25.62 -14.83 -1.15
C THR A 186 -27.11 -14.60 -1.33
N ALA A 187 -27.95 -15.48 -0.78
CA ALA A 187 -29.39 -15.27 -0.80
C ALA A 187 -29.68 -13.88 -0.21
N ALA A 188 -30.35 -13.03 -0.99
CA ALA A 188 -30.78 -11.74 -0.49
C ALA A 188 -31.69 -12.00 0.71
N THR A 189 -31.19 -11.73 1.92
CA THR A 189 -32.09 -11.56 3.06
C THR A 189 -32.98 -10.38 2.71
N SER A 190 -34.19 -10.67 2.27
CA SER A 190 -35.26 -9.68 2.19
C SER A 190 -35.27 -8.97 3.54
N PRO A 191 -35.23 -7.63 3.58
CA PRO A 191 -35.21 -6.91 4.84
C PRO A 191 -36.56 -7.13 5.51
N THR A 192 -36.65 -8.17 6.34
CA THR A 192 -37.70 -8.25 7.34
C THR A 192 -37.41 -7.11 8.29
N ALA A 193 -38.24 -6.07 8.24
CA ALA A 193 -38.17 -4.90 9.09
C ALA A 193 -37.90 -5.34 10.54
N THR A 194 -36.66 -5.16 10.98
CA THR A 194 -36.27 -5.44 12.37
C THR A 194 -36.81 -4.29 13.19
N ALA A 195 -37.77 -4.61 14.05
CA ALA A 195 -38.37 -3.70 15.00
C ALA A 195 -37.27 -2.96 15.79
N THR A 196 -37.45 -1.64 15.90
CA THR A 196 -36.68 -0.72 16.72
C THR A 196 -36.42 -1.30 18.12
N ALA A 197 -35.19 -1.69 18.39
CA ALA A 197 -34.74 -1.97 19.75
C ALA A 197 -34.48 -0.63 20.46
N THR A 198 -35.27 -0.37 21.50
CA THR A 198 -35.12 0.73 22.45
C THR A 198 -33.73 0.69 23.11
N PRO A 199 -32.98 1.81 23.21
CA PRO A 199 -31.68 1.82 23.87
C PRO A 199 -31.87 1.66 25.38
N THR A 200 -31.29 0.61 25.95
CA THR A 200 -31.13 0.45 27.40
C THR A 200 -29.78 1.03 27.82
N ALA A 201 -29.80 1.91 28.81
CA ALA A 201 -28.65 2.67 29.29
C ALA A 201 -27.47 1.77 29.70
N SER A 202 -26.28 2.17 29.26
CA SER A 202 -24.98 1.57 29.57
C SER A 202 -24.56 1.88 31.00
N ALA A 203 -24.18 0.84 31.74
CA ALA A 203 -23.67 0.95 33.10
C ALA A 203 -22.22 1.48 33.12
N THR A 204 -21.97 2.36 34.09
CA THR A 204 -20.71 3.01 34.45
C THR A 204 -19.53 2.04 34.60
N PRO A 205 -18.34 2.32 34.01
CA PRO A 205 -17.14 1.55 34.30
C PRO A 205 -16.54 1.90 35.67
N THR A 206 -16.28 0.87 36.48
CA THR A 206 -15.58 0.95 37.77
C THR A 206 -14.06 0.96 37.55
N ALA A 207 -13.38 1.88 38.23
CA ALA A 207 -11.93 2.05 38.17
C ALA A 207 -11.16 0.81 38.70
N SER A 208 -10.12 0.40 37.98
CA SER A 208 -9.17 -0.65 38.35
C SER A 208 -7.98 -0.05 39.11
N PRO A 209 -7.46 -0.67 40.19
CA PRO A 209 -6.46 -0.06 41.05
C PRO A 209 -5.04 -0.10 40.47
N THR A 210 -4.29 0.96 40.79
CA THR A 210 -2.87 1.21 40.52
C THR A 210 -1.95 0.14 41.10
N PRO A 211 -0.96 -0.41 40.37
CA PRO A 211 0.09 -1.20 40.98
C PRO A 211 1.20 -0.29 41.55
N THR A 212 1.46 -0.49 42.84
CA THR A 212 2.55 0.12 43.62
C THR A 212 3.91 -0.39 43.15
N ARG A 213 4.79 0.52 42.73
CA ARG A 213 6.18 0.21 42.36
C ARG A 213 7.04 0.14 43.62
N THR A 214 7.44 -1.06 44.03
CA THR A 214 8.45 -1.26 45.07
C THR A 214 9.84 -1.27 44.43
N ALA A 215 10.67 -0.29 44.78
CA ALA A 215 12.09 -0.30 44.46
C ALA A 215 12.82 -1.18 45.48
N SER A 216 13.64 -2.11 45.01
CA SER A 216 14.68 -2.73 45.83
C SER A 216 15.91 -2.95 44.96
N ALA A 217 16.94 -2.16 45.23
CA ALA A 217 18.24 -2.23 44.59
C ALA A 217 19.16 -3.16 45.38
N THR A 218 19.85 -4.06 44.68
CA THR A 218 21.13 -4.59 45.14
C THR A 218 21.97 -4.90 43.89
N PRO A 219 23.13 -4.22 43.67
CA PRO A 219 23.95 -4.48 42.50
C PRO A 219 24.84 -5.70 42.73
N ARG A 220 24.80 -6.64 41.79
CA ARG A 220 25.82 -7.70 41.63
C ARG A 220 26.75 -7.25 40.50
N PRO A 221 28.09 -7.28 40.66
CA PRO A 221 29.00 -6.84 39.61
C PRO A 221 28.93 -7.84 38.46
N SER A 222 28.42 -7.40 37.32
CA SER A 222 28.34 -8.18 36.08
C SER A 222 29.28 -7.55 35.05
N ALA A 223 29.97 -8.44 34.35
CA ALA A 223 31.04 -8.21 33.40
C ALA A 223 30.92 -6.96 32.51
N THR A 224 32.07 -6.35 32.26
CA THR A 224 32.38 -5.35 31.22
C THR A 224 31.47 -5.47 30.01
N ALA A 225 30.49 -4.58 29.90
CA ALA A 225 29.68 -4.41 28.71
C ALA A 225 30.49 -3.71 27.62
N THR A 226 30.68 -4.39 26.50
CA THR A 226 31.07 -3.78 25.22
C THR A 226 30.03 -2.71 24.84
N PRO A 227 30.41 -1.49 24.43
CA PRO A 227 29.44 -0.43 24.19
C PRO A 227 28.49 -0.78 23.03
N THR A 228 27.19 -0.75 23.31
CA THR A 228 26.13 -0.77 22.29
C THR A 228 26.26 0.48 21.41
N PRO A 229 26.35 0.37 20.07
CA PRO A 229 26.48 1.53 19.20
C PRO A 229 25.22 2.41 19.30
N SER A 230 25.38 3.63 19.80
CA SER A 230 24.33 4.65 19.77
C SER A 230 24.30 5.27 18.38
N VAL A 231 23.31 4.88 17.57
CA VAL A 231 23.12 5.43 16.23
C VAL A 231 22.74 6.91 16.31
N ARG A 232 23.36 7.74 15.47
CA ARG A 232 23.17 9.20 15.43
C ARG A 232 23.25 9.71 14.00
N THR A 233 22.73 10.90 13.75
CA THR A 233 22.92 11.61 12.49
C THR A 233 24.38 11.93 12.23
N VAL A 234 24.81 11.80 10.98
CA VAL A 234 26.19 12.08 10.54
C VAL A 234 26.21 13.14 9.45
N GLY A 235 27.31 13.90 9.38
CA GLY A 235 27.49 14.96 8.38
C GLY A 235 27.95 14.46 7.00
N THR A 236 28.27 13.17 6.86
CA THR A 236 28.65 12.55 5.58
C THR A 236 27.96 11.19 5.43
N VAL A 237 27.44 10.90 4.24
CA VAL A 237 26.79 9.64 3.88
C VAL A 237 27.36 9.12 2.55
N SER A 238 27.75 7.84 2.51
CA SER A 238 28.30 7.16 1.33
C SER A 238 27.25 6.28 0.64
N VAL A 239 27.23 6.32 -0.70
CA VAL A 239 26.36 5.45 -1.51
C VAL A 239 26.75 3.97 -1.33
N ASP A 240 28.04 3.65 -1.31
CA ASP A 240 28.54 2.29 -1.15
C ASP A 240 28.23 1.72 0.24
N HIS A 241 28.29 2.57 1.27
CA HIS A 241 27.91 2.20 2.64
C HIS A 241 26.41 1.90 2.75
N LEU A 242 25.55 2.75 2.20
CA LEU A 242 24.10 2.48 2.17
C LEU A 242 23.76 1.24 1.36
N THR A 243 24.45 1.02 0.23
CA THR A 243 24.26 -0.20 -0.58
C THR A 243 24.70 -1.44 0.19
N SER A 244 25.78 -1.35 0.95
CA SER A 244 26.28 -2.43 1.81
C SER A 244 25.34 -2.69 2.98
N ALA A 245 24.84 -1.63 3.63
CA ALA A 245 23.83 -1.69 4.68
C ALA A 245 22.56 -2.36 4.17
N GLN A 246 22.05 -1.93 3.01
CA GLN A 246 20.87 -2.53 2.40
C GLN A 246 21.09 -4.03 2.12
N ARG A 247 22.28 -4.47 1.71
CA ARG A 247 22.58 -5.91 1.50
C ARG A 247 22.70 -6.69 2.80
N SER A 248 23.34 -6.15 3.84
CA SER A 248 23.49 -6.80 5.14
C SER A 248 22.16 -6.88 5.89
N ASP A 249 21.38 -5.82 5.82
CA ASP A 249 20.16 -5.63 6.59
C ASP A 249 18.97 -6.34 5.92
N ARG A 250 19.09 -6.66 4.61
CA ARG A 250 18.11 -7.48 3.83
C ARG A 250 17.91 -8.90 4.33
N ASN A 251 18.91 -9.52 4.98
CA ASN A 251 18.92 -10.96 5.31
C ASN A 251 18.88 -11.26 6.82
N THR A 252 18.86 -10.23 7.67
CA THR A 252 19.15 -10.44 9.09
C THR A 252 17.87 -10.32 9.91
N ALA A 253 17.40 -11.44 10.48
CA ALA A 253 16.42 -11.46 11.58
C ALA A 253 16.98 -10.88 12.90
N SER A 254 18.03 -10.04 12.83
CA SER A 254 18.82 -9.60 13.97
C SER A 254 18.68 -8.10 14.16
N THR A 255 18.46 -7.73 15.41
CA THR A 255 18.57 -6.40 16.01
C THR A 255 19.98 -5.77 15.89
N SER A 256 20.90 -6.39 15.14
CA SER A 256 22.25 -5.88 14.92
C SER A 256 22.26 -4.85 13.81
N ILE A 257 22.33 -3.59 14.21
CA ILE A 257 22.56 -2.44 13.35
C ILE A 257 23.89 -2.65 12.60
N SER A 258 23.88 -2.54 11.27
CA SER A 258 25.11 -2.64 10.47
C SER A 258 26.13 -1.58 10.86
N ALA A 259 27.39 -1.78 10.47
CA ALA A 259 28.46 -0.80 10.70
C ALA A 259 28.13 0.61 10.16
N TYR A 260 27.17 0.69 9.22
CA TYR A 260 26.72 1.90 8.55
C TYR A 260 25.42 2.47 9.13
N GLY A 261 24.92 1.95 10.26
CA GLY A 261 23.59 2.30 10.76
C GLY A 261 23.37 3.79 11.05
N SER A 262 24.42 4.55 11.36
CA SER A 262 24.33 6.02 11.52
C SER A 262 24.06 6.75 10.20
N GLU A 263 24.60 6.24 9.09
CA GLU A 263 24.30 6.77 7.75
C GLU A 263 22.87 6.41 7.35
N VAL A 264 22.44 5.17 7.62
CA VAL A 264 21.06 4.73 7.40
C VAL A 264 20.07 5.58 8.21
N PHE A 265 20.36 5.82 9.49
CA PHE A 265 19.54 6.65 10.37
C PHE A 265 19.42 8.08 9.87
N THR A 266 20.50 8.63 9.30
CA THR A 266 20.49 9.97 8.69
C THR A 266 19.58 10.02 7.47
N VAL A 267 19.60 9.00 6.61
CA VAL A 267 18.66 8.86 5.47
C VAL A 267 17.23 8.69 5.95
N GLN A 268 17.00 7.86 6.96
CA GLN A 268 15.67 7.62 7.54
C GLN A 268 15.07 8.88 8.15
N GLN A 269 15.87 9.72 8.83
CA GLN A 269 15.42 11.02 9.31
C GLN A 269 14.99 11.93 8.16
N ALA A 270 15.79 12.00 7.09
CA ALA A 270 15.43 12.79 5.93
C ALA A 270 14.10 12.32 5.31
N LEU A 271 13.90 11.00 5.19
CA LEU A 271 12.65 10.42 4.70
C LEU A 271 11.47 10.66 5.63
N GLN A 272 11.70 10.64 6.95
CA GLN A 272 10.67 10.93 7.94
C GLN A 272 10.25 12.40 7.92
N GLU A 273 11.19 13.34 7.74
CA GLU A 273 10.89 14.76 7.59
C GLU A 273 10.03 15.05 6.36
N LEU A 274 10.23 14.29 5.28
CA LEU A 274 9.39 14.34 4.08
C LEU A 274 8.04 13.60 4.23
N GLY A 275 7.76 13.01 5.40
CA GLY A 275 6.56 12.21 5.66
C GLY A 275 6.52 10.87 4.93
N LEU A 276 7.65 10.43 4.36
CA LEU A 276 7.78 9.20 3.59
C LEU A 276 8.15 7.98 4.47
N LEU A 277 8.62 8.22 5.69
CA LEU A 277 8.94 7.18 6.66
C LEU A 277 8.35 7.53 8.04
N ARG A 278 7.77 6.54 8.73
CA ARG A 278 7.24 6.74 10.08
C ARG A 278 8.36 6.89 11.11
N GLN A 279 8.12 7.70 12.14
CA GLN A 279 9.07 7.95 13.23
C GLN A 279 9.59 6.68 13.92
N ASP A 280 8.73 5.67 14.10
CA ASP A 280 9.08 4.41 14.76
C ASP A 280 9.97 3.49 13.89
N LYS A 281 10.17 3.83 12.62
CA LYS A 281 11.01 3.12 11.67
C LYS A 281 12.38 3.78 11.48
N VAL A 282 12.66 4.89 12.17
CA VAL A 282 13.95 5.57 12.19
C VAL A 282 14.85 4.92 13.25
N ASN A 283 15.55 3.86 12.87
CA ASN A 283 16.28 2.97 13.78
C ASN A 283 17.71 2.61 13.31
N GLY A 284 18.15 3.13 12.17
CA GLY A 284 19.45 2.84 11.57
C GLY A 284 19.55 1.49 10.86
N HIS A 285 18.42 0.81 10.64
CA HIS A 285 18.36 -0.46 9.91
C HIS A 285 17.78 -0.25 8.51
N TYR A 286 18.53 -0.57 7.45
CA TYR A 286 18.09 -0.35 6.07
C TYR A 286 17.18 -1.50 5.62
N GLY A 287 16.05 -1.64 6.33
CA GLY A 287 15.06 -2.68 6.12
C GLY A 287 13.99 -2.33 5.09
N PRO A 288 12.99 -3.20 4.92
CA PRO A 288 11.93 -3.05 3.94
C PRO A 288 11.21 -1.69 3.99
N GLU A 289 10.89 -1.17 5.17
CA GLU A 289 10.21 0.12 5.31
C GLU A 289 11.07 1.30 4.83
N THR A 290 12.39 1.22 5.02
CA THR A 290 13.32 2.23 4.49
C THR A 290 13.42 2.14 2.98
N VAL A 291 13.43 0.92 2.42
CA VAL A 291 13.40 0.68 0.97
C VAL A 291 12.13 1.26 0.34
N SER A 292 10.97 1.06 0.98
CA SER A 292 9.68 1.60 0.53
C SER A 292 9.68 3.12 0.52
N ALA A 293 10.10 3.74 1.63
CA ALA A 293 10.23 5.19 1.74
C ALA A 293 11.19 5.77 0.68
N VAL A 294 12.30 5.08 0.39
CA VAL A 294 13.23 5.44 -0.69
C VAL A 294 12.55 5.34 -2.05
N LYS A 295 11.81 4.27 -2.34
CA LYS A 295 11.08 4.15 -3.61
C LYS A 295 10.01 5.24 -3.76
N ALA A 296 9.32 5.59 -2.67
CA ALA A 296 8.37 6.70 -2.65
C ALA A 296 9.06 8.05 -2.92
N PHE A 297 10.24 8.27 -2.34
CA PHE A 297 11.06 9.44 -2.66
C PHE A 297 11.50 9.44 -4.14
N GLN A 298 11.92 8.28 -4.66
CA GLN A 298 12.32 8.13 -6.07
C GLN A 298 11.16 8.39 -7.03
N ARG A 299 9.91 8.04 -6.66
CA ARG A 299 8.70 8.45 -7.40
C ARG A 299 8.59 9.97 -7.52
N GLN A 300 8.91 10.74 -6.48
CA GLN A 300 8.87 12.21 -6.53
C GLN A 300 9.92 12.81 -7.45
N LEU A 301 10.94 12.03 -7.83
CA LEU A 301 12.05 12.49 -8.67
C LEU A 301 11.97 12.06 -10.13
N ASP A 302 10.91 11.34 -10.52
CA ASP A 302 10.80 10.62 -11.79
C ASP A 302 12.03 9.74 -12.10
N ASP A 303 12.66 9.17 -11.04
CA ASP A 303 13.88 8.38 -11.13
C ASP A 303 13.61 6.87 -10.93
N ARG A 304 14.61 6.02 -11.20
CA ARG A 304 14.46 4.56 -11.08
C ARG A 304 14.19 4.16 -9.62
N ARG A 305 13.02 3.56 -9.37
CA ARG A 305 12.51 3.06 -8.07
C ARG A 305 13.23 1.80 -7.57
N THR A 306 14.56 1.82 -7.58
CA THR A 306 15.40 0.66 -7.23
C THR A 306 15.39 0.37 -5.73
N GLY A 307 15.00 1.34 -4.90
CA GLY A 307 15.13 1.24 -3.44
C GLY A 307 16.56 1.47 -2.95
N THR A 308 17.48 1.79 -3.85
CA THR A 308 18.87 2.21 -3.57
C THR A 308 19.02 3.65 -4.07
N LEU A 309 19.54 4.54 -3.24
CA LEU A 309 19.73 5.93 -3.61
C LEU A 309 21.10 6.14 -4.26
N THR A 310 21.12 6.68 -5.48
CA THR A 310 22.31 7.22 -6.12
C THR A 310 22.80 8.48 -5.41
N ARG A 311 24.04 8.89 -5.66
CA ARG A 311 24.59 10.17 -5.15
C ARG A 311 23.67 11.37 -5.47
N ARG A 312 23.09 11.38 -6.68
CA ARG A 312 22.18 12.44 -7.13
C ARG A 312 20.90 12.46 -6.30
N GLU A 313 20.30 11.29 -6.06
CA GLU A 313 19.06 11.16 -5.29
C GLU A 313 19.30 11.47 -3.81
N LEU A 314 20.40 11.00 -3.19
CA LEU A 314 20.76 11.39 -1.82
C LEU A 314 20.93 12.90 -1.66
N SER A 315 21.61 13.53 -2.62
CA SER A 315 21.79 14.99 -2.60
C SER A 315 20.45 15.73 -2.72
N ARG A 316 19.49 15.17 -3.47
CA ARG A 316 18.13 15.74 -3.54
C ARG A 316 17.37 15.49 -2.25
N LEU A 317 17.44 14.28 -1.68
CA LEU A 317 16.77 13.92 -0.44
C LEU A 317 17.14 14.87 0.70
N PHE A 318 18.44 15.05 0.94
CA PHE A 318 18.90 15.91 2.03
C PHE A 318 18.55 17.38 1.81
N ARG A 319 18.60 17.88 0.56
CA ARG A 319 18.12 19.24 0.26
C ARG A 319 16.62 19.40 0.49
N SER A 320 15.81 18.42 0.08
CA SER A 320 14.35 18.47 0.28
C SER A 320 13.98 18.43 1.77
N ALA A 321 14.77 17.73 2.59
CA ALA A 321 14.59 17.66 4.03
C ALA A 321 15.32 18.77 4.81
N ASP A 322 15.88 19.78 4.13
CA ASP A 322 16.68 20.87 4.74
C ASP A 322 17.85 20.40 5.62
N LEU A 323 18.47 19.27 5.25
CA LEU A 323 19.61 18.69 5.95
C LEU A 323 20.93 19.00 5.21
N SER A 324 21.90 19.53 5.95
CA SER A 324 23.26 19.77 5.45
C SER A 324 24.15 18.54 5.62
N VAL A 325 24.04 17.59 4.69
CA VAL A 325 24.80 16.33 4.69
C VAL A 325 25.62 16.22 3.40
N ARG A 326 26.91 15.88 3.52
CA ARG A 326 27.80 15.63 2.39
C ARG A 326 27.57 14.22 1.85
N VAL A 327 27.46 14.07 0.53
CA VAL A 327 27.32 12.75 -0.11
C VAL A 327 28.64 12.33 -0.75
N THR A 328 29.09 11.12 -0.46
CA THR A 328 30.25 10.46 -1.10
C THR A 328 29.81 9.20 -1.83
N ASP A 329 30.70 8.64 -2.65
CA ASP A 329 30.49 7.30 -3.21
C ASP A 329 30.96 6.31 -2.14
#